data_AF-A0A968KZB2-F1
#
_entry.id   AF-A0A968KZB2-F1
#
_cell.length_a   1.000
_cell.length_b   1.000
_cell.length_c   1.000
_cell.angle_alpha   90.00
_cell.angle_beta   90.00
_cell.angle_gamma   90.00
#
_symmetry.space_group_name_H-M   'P 1'
#
loop_
_entity.id
_entity.type
_entity.pdbx_description
1 polymer ?
#
loop_
_entity_poly.entity_id
_entity_poly.type
_entity_poly.pdbx_seq_one_letter_code
_entity_poly.pdbx_strand_id
1 'polypeptide(L)'
;MSKQKHLVLQHLENISGKVLQEYVAVIKDFIKGKAGVYALYGKEKLYYVGLASNLMNRLKIHLNDRHRGLWDRFSVYLTVHDEHMKELES
;
A
#
# COMPACT_ATOMS: atom_id res chain seq x y z
N MET A 1 13.54 29.34 1.27
CA MET A 1 12.97 28.26 2.12
C MET A 1 12.63 27.09 1.21
N SER A 2 13.32 25.96 1.33
CA SER A 2 12.93 24.75 0.58
C SER A 2 11.54 24.34 1.08
N LYS A 3 10.56 24.23 0.19
CA LYS A 3 9.30 23.58 0.52
C LYS A 3 9.67 22.16 0.95
N GLN A 4 9.41 21.78 2.20
CA GLN A 4 9.51 20.39 2.61
C GLN A 4 8.68 19.57 1.62
N LYS A 5 9.37 18.71 0.85
CA LYS A 5 8.68 17.80 -0.06
C LYS A 5 7.94 16.80 0.82
N HIS A 6 6.61 16.87 0.87
CA HIS A 6 5.81 15.87 1.55
C HIS A 6 6.13 14.49 0.95
N LEU A 7 6.69 13.58 1.75
CA LEU A 7 7.09 12.24 1.33
C LEU A 7 5.88 11.41 0.88
N VAL A 8 4.74 11.59 1.54
CA VAL A 8 3.46 10.93 1.23
C VAL A 8 2.51 11.94 0.59
N LEU A 9 1.98 11.61 -0.59
CA LEU A 9 1.03 12.45 -1.31
C LEU A 9 -0.41 12.13 -0.98
N GLN A 10 -0.72 10.84 -0.90
CA GLN A 10 -2.08 10.33 -0.78
C GLN A 10 -2.03 8.97 -0.07
N HIS A 11 -3.12 8.60 0.59
CA HIS A 11 -3.21 7.32 1.28
C HIS A 11 -4.62 6.75 1.21
N LEU A 12 -4.70 5.44 1.40
CA LEU A 12 -5.90 4.74 1.85
C LEU A 12 -5.54 4.04 3.15
N GLU A 13 -6.35 4.22 4.18
CA GLU A 13 -6.07 3.61 5.48
C GLU A 13 -7.18 2.65 5.88
N ASN A 14 -6.75 1.52 6.45
CA ASN A 14 -7.63 0.60 7.13
C ASN A 14 -8.78 0.13 6.23
N ILE A 15 -8.52 -0.18 4.96
CA ILE A 15 -9.51 -0.64 4.00
C ILE A 15 -9.68 -2.15 4.13
N SER A 16 -10.91 -2.66 4.07
CA SER A 16 -11.15 -4.11 4.08
C SER A 16 -10.51 -4.79 2.87
N GLY A 17 -9.89 -5.96 3.09
CA GLY A 17 -9.39 -6.82 2.01
C GLY A 17 -10.49 -7.31 1.07
N LYS A 18 -11.78 -7.26 1.48
CA LYS A 18 -12.92 -7.53 0.58
C LYS A 18 -13.12 -6.41 -0.45
N VAL A 19 -12.95 -5.16 -0.04
CA VAL A 19 -13.01 -3.99 -0.94
C VAL A 19 -11.96 -4.10 -2.04
N LEU A 20 -10.79 -4.66 -1.73
CA LEU A 20 -9.76 -4.92 -2.75
C LEU A 20 -10.25 -5.85 -3.87
N GLN A 21 -11.09 -6.83 -3.55
CA GLN A 21 -11.62 -7.79 -4.53
C GLN A 21 -12.82 -7.22 -5.28
N GLU A 22 -13.70 -6.49 -4.58
CA GLU A 22 -14.94 -5.95 -5.14
C GLU A 22 -14.72 -4.68 -5.98
N TYR A 23 -13.76 -3.83 -5.59
CA TYR A 23 -13.53 -2.51 -6.18
C TYR A 23 -12.11 -2.37 -6.77
N VAL A 24 -11.62 -3.43 -7.40
CA VAL A 24 -10.27 -3.49 -8.01
C VAL A 24 -10.00 -2.30 -8.93
N ALA A 25 -10.96 -1.90 -9.77
CA ALA A 25 -10.78 -0.82 -10.73
C ALA A 25 -10.52 0.53 -10.05
N VAL A 26 -11.33 0.88 -9.05
CA VAL A 26 -11.21 2.15 -8.31
C VAL A 26 -9.87 2.24 -7.58
N ILE A 27 -9.49 1.16 -6.90
CA ILE A 27 -8.22 1.11 -6.15
C ILE A 27 -7.04 1.16 -7.12
N LYS A 28 -7.11 0.44 -8.25
CA LYS A 28 -6.10 0.47 -9.30
C LYS A 28 -5.89 1.88 -9.82
N ASP A 29 -6.96 2.61 -10.15
CA ASP A 29 -6.86 3.97 -10.67
C ASP A 29 -6.27 4.95 -9.65
N PHE A 30 -6.57 4.77 -8.37
CA PHE A 30 -5.98 5.57 -7.30
C PHE A 30 -4.46 5.38 -7.18
N ILE A 31 -3.97 4.13 -7.27
CA ILE A 31 -2.56 3.78 -7.05
C ILE A 31 -1.71 3.64 -8.33
N LYS A 32 -2.32 3.71 -9.52
CA LYS A 32 -1.63 3.49 -10.80
C LYS A 32 -0.45 4.45 -10.97
N GLY A 33 0.71 3.88 -11.31
CA GLY A 33 1.92 4.63 -11.60
C GLY A 33 2.60 5.26 -10.39
N LYS A 34 2.26 4.81 -9.17
CA LYS A 34 2.81 5.33 -7.92
C LYS A 34 3.47 4.22 -7.11
N ALA A 35 4.65 4.54 -6.57
CA ALA A 35 5.32 3.73 -5.58
C ALA A 35 4.84 4.07 -4.16
N GLY A 36 5.22 3.24 -3.20
CA GLY A 36 5.01 3.57 -1.79
C GLY A 36 5.02 2.37 -0.87
N VAL A 37 4.45 2.58 0.31
CA VAL A 37 4.35 1.58 1.39
C VAL A 37 2.95 0.98 1.38
N TYR A 38 2.86 -0.33 1.62
CA TYR A 38 1.61 -0.97 1.98
C TYR A 38 1.75 -1.68 3.32
N ALA A 39 0.67 -1.64 4.09
CA ALA A 39 0.54 -2.31 5.37
C ALA A 39 -0.64 -3.27 5.32
N LEU A 40 -0.43 -4.50 5.77
CA LEU A 40 -1.46 -5.53 5.90
C LEU A 40 -1.74 -5.74 7.40
N TYR A 41 -3.01 -5.80 7.75
CA TYR A 41 -3.48 -5.96 9.12
C TYR A 41 -4.32 -7.22 9.22
N GLY A 42 -4.08 -8.01 10.27
CA GLY A 42 -4.94 -9.11 10.67
C GLY A 42 -5.73 -8.71 11.90
N LYS A 43 -7.05 -8.61 11.77
CA LYS A 43 -7.93 -8.00 12.77
C LYS A 43 -7.54 -6.53 12.95
N GLU A 44 -7.03 -6.16 14.12
CA GLU A 44 -6.61 -4.80 14.46
C GLU A 44 -5.10 -4.66 14.61
N LYS A 45 -4.33 -5.71 14.28
CA LYS A 45 -2.87 -5.72 14.46
C LYS A 45 -2.17 -5.64 13.12
N LEU A 46 -1.14 -4.80 13.06
CA LEU A 46 -0.22 -4.76 11.94
C LEU A 46 0.46 -6.14 11.79
N TYR A 47 0.29 -6.76 10.64
CA TYR A 47 0.80 -8.09 10.33
C TYR A 47 2.05 -8.02 9.44
N TYR A 48 2.02 -7.15 8.42
CA TYR A 48 3.11 -7.05 7.46
C TYR A 48 3.19 -5.65 6.87
N VAL A 49 4.41 -5.19 6.62
CA VAL A 49 4.69 -3.93 5.90
C VAL A 49 5.64 -4.24 4.76
N GLY A 50 5.40 -3.63 3.61
CA GLY A 50 6.31 -3.73 2.48
C GLY A 50 6.31 -2.49 1.62
N LEU A 51 7.34 -2.38 0.79
CA LEU A 51 7.51 -1.32 -0.19
C LEU A 51 7.28 -1.88 -1.58
N ALA A 52 6.76 -1.05 -2.48
CA ALA A 52 6.47 -1.46 -3.85
C ALA A 52 6.50 -0.27 -4.81
N SER A 53 7.13 -0.47 -5.97
CA SER A 53 6.92 0.38 -7.15
C SER A 53 5.58 0.10 -7.84
N ASN A 54 4.96 -1.05 -7.55
CA ASN A 54 3.63 -1.43 -8.04
C ASN A 54 2.77 -1.98 -6.91
N LEU A 55 2.12 -1.07 -6.18
CA LEU A 55 1.27 -1.39 -5.03
C LEU A 55 0.10 -2.30 -5.40
N MET A 56 -0.55 -2.08 -6.55
CA MET A 56 -1.70 -2.89 -6.97
C MET A 56 -1.31 -4.36 -7.13
N ASN A 57 -0.19 -4.61 -7.80
CA ASN A 57 0.27 -5.96 -8.03
C ASN A 57 0.63 -6.66 -6.71
N ARG A 58 1.32 -5.97 -5.80
CA ARG A 58 1.64 -6.51 -4.47
C ARG A 58 0.40 -6.88 -3.68
N LEU A 59 -0.59 -5.99 -3.59
CA LEU A 59 -1.85 -6.26 -2.91
C LEU A 59 -2.58 -7.48 -3.51
N LYS A 60 -2.64 -7.61 -4.84
CA LYS A 60 -3.27 -8.78 -5.49
C LYS A 60 -2.52 -10.08 -5.24
N ILE A 61 -1.19 -10.05 -5.24
CA ILE A 61 -0.36 -11.22 -4.93
C ILE A 61 -0.63 -11.69 -3.50
N HIS A 62 -0.74 -10.77 -2.54
CA HIS A 62 -0.99 -11.09 -1.13
C HIS A 62 -2.38 -11.65 -0.82
N LEU A 63 -3.30 -11.64 -1.80
CA LEU A 63 -4.55 -12.41 -1.71
C LEU A 63 -4.33 -13.92 -1.90
N ASN A 64 -3.22 -14.32 -2.53
CA ASN A 64 -3.01 -15.69 -2.99
C ASN A 64 -1.67 -16.31 -2.58
N ASP A 65 -0.74 -15.52 -2.03
CA ASP A 65 0.57 -16.01 -1.62
C ASP A 65 0.60 -16.44 -0.13
N ARG A 66 1.80 -16.55 0.45
CA ARG A 66 2.02 -16.91 1.86
C ARG A 66 1.31 -16.02 2.88
N HIS A 67 0.87 -14.82 2.49
CA HIS A 67 0.14 -13.89 3.35
C HIS A 67 -1.38 -14.13 3.31
N ARG A 68 -1.87 -14.99 2.41
CA ARG A 68 -3.30 -15.30 2.27
C ARG A 68 -3.91 -15.75 3.60
N GLY A 69 -5.03 -15.14 3.98
CA GLY A 69 -5.78 -15.47 5.20
C GLY A 69 -5.17 -14.94 6.50
N LEU A 70 -4.01 -14.28 6.44
CA LEU A 70 -3.33 -13.71 7.62
C LEU A 70 -3.64 -12.21 7.81
N TRP A 71 -4.35 -11.61 6.84
CA TRP A 71 -4.79 -10.23 6.87
C TRP A 71 -6.21 -10.10 6.35
N ASP A 72 -6.94 -9.13 6.89
CA ASP A 72 -8.32 -8.80 6.52
C ASP A 72 -8.50 -7.31 6.20
N ARG A 73 -7.47 -6.48 6.46
CA ARG A 73 -7.44 -5.05 6.13
C ARG A 73 -6.07 -4.61 5.61
N PHE A 74 -6.04 -3.54 4.84
CA PHE A 74 -4.81 -2.96 4.30
C PHE A 74 -4.82 -1.44 4.29
N SER A 75 -3.62 -0.86 4.29
CA SER A 75 -3.38 0.56 4.02
C SER A 75 -2.34 0.71 2.93
N VAL A 76 -2.41 1.79 2.15
CA VAL A 76 -1.36 2.19 1.20
C VAL A 76 -1.02 3.66 1.38
N TYR A 77 0.27 3.98 1.28
CA TYR A 77 0.81 5.33 1.40
C TYR A 77 1.64 5.61 0.16
N LEU A 78 1.18 6.52 -0.70
CA LEU A 78 1.77 6.80 -2.00
C LEU A 78 2.90 7.81 -1.85
N THR A 79 4.08 7.50 -2.37
CA THR A 79 5.23 8.40 -2.34
C THR A 79 5.32 9.24 -3.62
N VAL A 80 6.01 10.39 -3.52
CA VAL A 80 6.16 11.32 -4.66
C VAL A 80 7.04 10.72 -5.78
N HIS A 81 8.08 9.99 -5.40
CA HIS A 81 9.08 9.41 -6.31
C HIS A 81 9.65 8.12 -5.72
N ASP A 82 10.06 7.19 -6.57
CA ASP A 82 10.72 5.92 -6.21
C ASP A 82 12.00 6.16 -5.37
N GLU A 83 12.66 7.30 -5.57
CA GLU A 83 13.88 7.70 -4.85
C GLU A 83 13.67 7.80 -3.33
N HIS A 84 12.46 8.16 -2.89
CA HIS A 84 12.10 8.25 -1.47
C HIS A 84 11.76 6.89 -0.84
N MET A 85 11.73 5.81 -1.62
CA MET A 85 11.52 4.46 -1.07
C MET A 85 12.68 4.04 -0.15
N LYS A 86 13.92 4.40 -0.50
CA LYS A 86 15.12 4.08 0.29
C LYS A 86 15.13 4.78 1.65
N GLU A 87 14.61 6.00 1.71
CA GLU A 87 14.49 6.76 2.96
C GLU A 87 13.46 6.15 3.92
N LEU A 88 12.50 5.37 3.41
CA LEU A 88 11.51 4.65 4.22
C LEU A 88 12.00 3.27 4.71
N GLU A 89 13.10 2.76 4.16
CA GLU A 89 13.75 1.52 4.61
C GLU A 89 14.73 1.72 5.76
N SER A 90 15.19 2.97 6.00
CA SER A 90 16.26 3.32 6.95
C SER A 90 15.74 3.68 8.33
#